data_AF-F3MG71-F1
#
_entry.id   AF-F3MG71-F1
#
_cell.length_a   1.000
_cell.length_b   1.000
_cell.length_c   1.000
_cell.angle_alpha   90.00
_cell.angle_beta   90.00
_cell.angle_gamma   90.00
#
_symmetry.space_group_name_H-M   'P 1'
#
loop_
_entity.id
_entity.type
_entity.pdbx_description
1 polymer ?
#
loop_
_entity_poly.entity_id
_entity_poly.type
_entity_poly.pdbx_seq_one_letter_code
_entity_poly.pdbx_strand_id
1 'polypeptide(L)' 'GLQDGEMVIVYNDRGTYEVRAKVTDKMLPGTVVSQGLWWEGEGRKQRANALTPDRLSDMGGGATFFSTVVEVKRKQ' A
#
# COMPACT_ATOMS: atom_id res chain seq x y z
N GLY A 1 10.35 -13.13 9.23
CA GLY A 1 9.88 -12.51 7.97
C GLY A 1 8.40 -12.75 7.82
N LEU A 2 7.73 -11.97 6.98
CA LEU A 2 6.32 -12.19 6.62
C LEU A 2 6.19 -13.44 5.74
N GLN A 3 5.11 -14.19 5.89
CA GLN A 3 4.82 -15.39 5.10
C GLN A 3 3.77 -15.12 4.02
N ASP A 4 3.77 -15.92 2.96
CA ASP A 4 2.75 -15.85 1.90
C ASP A 4 1.36 -16.09 2.51
N GLY A 5 0.39 -15.25 2.16
CA GLY A 5 -0.97 -15.35 2.66
C GLY A 5 -1.22 -14.73 4.03
N GLU A 6 -0.20 -14.20 4.73
CA GLU A 6 -0.40 -13.50 6.00
C GLU A 6 -1.14 -12.17 5.81
N MET A 7 -2.00 -11.83 6.76
CA MET A 7 -2.59 -10.49 6.82
C MET A 7 -1.55 -9.50 7.33
N VAL A 8 -1.45 -8.37 6.63
CA VAL A 8 -0.48 -7.30 6.94
C VAL A 8 -1.18 -5.95 7.00
N ILE A 9 -0.53 -5.03 7.71
CA ILE A 9 -0.84 -3.61 7.72
C ILE A 9 0.32 -2.91 7.01
N VAL A 10 0.02 -2.25 5.90
CA VAL A 10 0.90 -1.29 5.22
C VAL A 10 0.53 0.10 5.70
N TYR A 11 1.49 0.91 6.10
CA TYR A 11 1.20 2.20 6.71
C TYR A 11 2.28 3.25 6.45
N ASN A 12 1.88 4.51 6.63
CA ASN A 12 2.75 5.65 6.77
C ASN A 12 2.04 6.72 7.61
N ASP A 13 2.56 7.94 7.62
CA ASP A 13 2.01 9.10 8.30
C ASP A 13 0.59 9.49 7.84
N ARG A 14 0.20 9.16 6.60
CA ARG A 14 -1.13 9.48 6.04
C ARG A 14 -2.21 8.48 6.40
N GLY A 15 -1.85 7.21 6.63
CA GLY A 15 -2.87 6.22 6.95
C GLY A 15 -2.39 4.77 6.97
N THR A 16 -3.36 3.87 6.84
CA THR A 16 -3.16 2.42 6.92
C THR A 16 -3.97 1.68 5.87
N TYR A 17 -3.39 0.61 5.35
CA TYR A 17 -3.95 -0.28 4.35
C TYR A 17 -3.77 -1.73 4.79
N GLU A 18 -4.88 -2.45 4.98
CA GLU A 18 -4.90 -3.84 5.40
C GLU A 18 -5.11 -4.77 4.21
N VAL A 19 -4.21 -5.72 4.02
CA VAL A 19 -4.22 -6.60 2.86
C VAL A 19 -3.58 -7.95 3.19
N ARG A 20 -3.88 -8.96 2.37
CA ARG A 20 -3.17 -10.24 2.38
C ARG A 20 -1.87 -10.12 1.59
N ALA A 21 -0.74 -10.48 2.20
CA ALA A 21 0.55 -10.48 1.54
C ALA A 21 0.64 -11.60 0.51
N LYS A 22 1.15 -11.27 -0.69
CA LYS A 22 1.69 -12.24 -1.65
C LYS A 22 3.21 -12.11 -1.64
N VAL A 23 3.91 -13.11 -1.13
CA VAL A 23 5.37 -13.11 -1.06
C VAL A 23 5.92 -13.82 -2.29
N THR A 24 6.81 -13.14 -3.03
CA THR A 24 7.43 -13.66 -4.26
C THR A 24 8.81 -13.07 -4.44
N ASP A 25 9.68 -13.82 -5.09
CA ASP A 25 11.03 -13.44 -5.54
C ASP A 25 11.04 -12.59 -6.82
N LYS A 26 9.87 -12.28 -7.40
CA LYS A 26 9.73 -11.47 -8.62
C LYS A 26 9.92 -9.97 -8.41
N MET A 27 10.01 -9.51 -7.15
CA MET A 27 10.10 -8.09 -6.79
C MET A 27 11.49 -7.75 -6.28
N LEU A 28 11.92 -6.51 -6.47
CA LEU A 28 13.17 -6.01 -5.90
C LEU A 28 13.12 -6.05 -4.36
N PRO A 29 14.27 -6.33 -3.68
CA PRO A 29 14.34 -6.24 -2.22
C PRO A 29 13.84 -4.88 -1.70
N GLY A 30 13.04 -4.90 -0.63
CA GLY A 30 12.49 -3.69 -0.02
C GLY A 30 11.33 -3.04 -0.80
N THR A 31 10.83 -3.66 -1.86
CA THR A 31 9.71 -3.14 -2.66
C THR A 31 8.42 -3.91 -2.41
N VAL A 32 7.31 -3.18 -2.32
CA VAL A 32 5.95 -3.75 -2.34
C VAL A 32 5.18 -3.20 -3.52
N VAL A 33 4.34 -4.03 -4.11
CA VAL A 33 3.41 -3.65 -5.17
C VAL A 33 2.00 -3.95 -4.69
N SER A 34 1.10 -2.99 -4.82
CA SER A 34 -0.31 -3.13 -4.47
C SER A 34 -1.19 -3.00 -5.72
N GLN A 35 -2.28 -3.77 -5.74
CA GLN A 35 -3.35 -3.59 -6.73
C GLN A 35 -4.33 -2.53 -6.21
N GLY A 36 -4.52 -1.44 -6.95
CA GLY A 36 -5.34 -0.29 -6.56
C GLY A 36 -6.85 -0.43 -6.77
N LEU A 37 -7.40 -1.64 -6.87
CA LEU A 37 -8.78 -1.86 -7.34
C LEU A 37 -9.83 -1.99 -6.23
N TRP A 38 -9.44 -1.85 -4.96
CA TRP A 38 -10.32 -2.14 -3.82
C TRP A 38 -10.88 -0.88 -3.17
N TRP A 39 -12.19 -0.90 -2.90
CA TRP A 39 -12.88 0.12 -2.11
C TRP A 39 -12.93 -0.26 -0.62
N GLU A 40 -13.11 0.74 0.24
CA GLU A 40 -13.43 0.47 1.64
C GLU A 40 -14.84 -0.13 1.75
N GLY A 41 -14.96 -1.20 2.52
CA GLY A 41 -16.20 -1.94 2.74
C GLY A 41 -16.08 -2.79 4.01
N GLU A 42 -17.20 -3.02 4.69
CA GLU A 42 -17.28 -3.88 5.89
C GLU A 42 -16.34 -3.44 7.03
N GLY A 43 -16.08 -2.13 7.15
CA GLY A 43 -15.19 -1.58 8.18
C GLY A 43 -13.69 -1.86 7.95
N ARG A 44 -13.30 -2.40 6.79
CA ARG A 44 -11.91 -2.73 6.46
C ARG A 44 -11.22 -1.60 5.71
N LYS A 45 -10.00 -1.25 6.13
CA LYS A 45 -9.17 -0.21 5.53
C LYS A 45 -8.38 -0.74 4.32
N GLN A 46 -9.02 -0.84 3.16
CA GLN A 46 -8.44 -1.55 1.99
C GLN A 46 -8.05 -0.63 0.81
N ARG A 47 -8.13 0.69 0.99
CA ARG A 47 -7.84 1.65 -0.07
C ARG A 47 -6.37 2.05 -0.02
N ALA A 48 -5.58 1.58 -0.99
CA ALA A 48 -4.15 1.89 -1.09
C ALA A 48 -3.88 3.41 -1.21
N ASN A 49 -4.79 4.15 -1.86
CA ASN A 49 -4.67 5.61 -2.01
C ASN A 49 -4.74 6.38 -0.68
N ALA A 50 -5.15 5.74 0.43
CA ALA A 50 -5.02 6.35 1.75
C ALA A 50 -3.56 6.63 2.15
N LEU A 51 -2.59 5.99 1.47
CA LEU A 51 -1.16 6.18 1.71
C LEU A 51 -0.52 7.19 0.77
N THR A 52 -1.17 7.51 -0.36
CA THR A 52 -0.58 8.30 -1.45
C THR A 52 -0.74 9.80 -1.20
N PRO A 53 0.20 10.66 -1.65
CA PRO A 53 0.04 12.10 -1.55
C PRO A 53 -1.18 12.62 -2.33
N ASP A 54 -1.76 13.71 -1.86
CA ASP A 54 -2.84 14.47 -2.51
C ASP A 54 -2.32 15.63 -3.40
N ARG A 55 -1.01 15.92 -3.35
CA ARG A 55 -0.38 16.93 -4.20
C ARG A 55 -0.43 16.55 -5.69
N LEU A 56 -0.34 17.57 -6.53
CA LEU A 56 -0.13 17.40 -7.97
C LEU A 56 1.36 17.29 -8.30
N SER A 57 1.65 16.77 -9.50
CA SER A 57 2.99 16.87 -10.09
C SER A 57 3.32 18.33 -10.39
N ASP A 58 4.60 18.65 -10.24
CA ASP A 58 5.17 19.96 -10.57
C ASP A 58 5.02 20.28 -12.06
N MET A 59 5.23 19.30 -12.93
CA MET A 59 5.01 19.41 -14.37
C MET A 59 3.65 18.80 -14.74
N GLY A 60 2.78 19.62 -15.34
CA GLY A 60 1.53 19.18 -15.97
C GLY A 60 0.35 18.89 -15.02
N GLY A 61 0.52 19.03 -13.70
CA GLY A 61 -0.58 18.92 -12.74
C GLY A 61 -1.22 17.53 -12.65
N GLY A 62 -0.46 16.48 -12.96
CA GLY A 62 -0.88 15.09 -12.89
C GLY A 62 -0.86 14.53 -11.47
N ALA A 63 -1.30 13.28 -11.33
CA ALA A 63 -1.36 12.62 -10.03
C ALA A 63 -0.03 11.99 -9.61
N THR A 64 0.26 11.97 -8.30
CA THR A 64 1.53 11.47 -7.75
C THR A 64 1.38 10.24 -6.86
N PHE A 65 0.56 9.28 -7.28
CA PHE A 65 0.24 8.06 -6.49
C PHE A 65 1.02 6.80 -6.90
N PHE A 66 1.88 6.86 -7.92
CA PHE A 66 2.60 5.68 -8.43
C PHE A 66 3.76 5.20 -7.54
N SER A 67 4.24 6.04 -6.63
CA SER A 67 5.31 5.71 -5.69
C SER A 67 5.01 6.32 -4.33
N THR A 68 5.14 5.53 -3.27
CA THR A 68 4.92 5.98 -1.89
C THR A 68 5.80 5.17 -0.95
N VAL A 69 6.48 5.85 -0.03
CA VAL A 69 7.25 5.19 1.03
C VAL A 69 6.26 4.70 2.10
N VAL A 70 6.43 3.44 2.50
CA VAL A 70 5.57 2.76 3.45
C VAL A 70 6.39 1.84 4.34
N GLU A 71 5.84 1.55 5.50
CA GLU A 71 6.24 0.45 6.35
C GLU A 71 5.22 -0.69 6.26
N VAL A 72 5.65 -1.91 6.57
CA VAL A 72 4.79 -3.10 6.55
C VAL A 72 5.00 -3.90 7.83
N LYS A 73 3.90 -4.26 8.50
CA LYS A 73 3.90 -5.13 9.68
C LYS A 73 2.84 -6.20 9.59
N ARG A 74 3.02 -7.30 10.31
CA ARG A 74 2.00 -8.34 10.48
C ARG A 74 0.78 -7.76 11.19
N LYS A 75 -0.42 -8.09 10.71
CA LYS A 75 -1.67 -7.80 11.42
C LYS A 75 -1.83 -8.83 12.54
N GLN A 76 -1.89 -8.35 13.79
CA GLN A 76 -2.17 -9.19 14.98
C GLN A 76 -3.63 -9.61 15.01
#